data_AF-A0A3L6SIA1-F1
#
_entry.id   AF-A0A3L6SIA1-F1
#
_cell.length_a   1.000
_cell.length_b   1.000
_cell.length_c   1.000
_cell.angle_alpha   90.00
_cell.angle_beta   90.00
_cell.angle_gamma   90.00
#
_symmetry.space_group_name_H-M   'P 1'
#
loop_
_entity.id
_entity.type
_entity.pdbx_description
1 polymer ?
#
loop_
_entity_poly.entity_id
_entity_poly.type
_entity_poly.pdbx_seq_one_letter_code
_entity_poly.pdbx_strand_id
1 'polypeptide(L)'
;MPDAAVAPAPEMPQREVARALADQAVARLALRLLPSAVPDDVAEFRNGAGNAVGSLDVRRGAPGSSIDFMLQSSLHCKVPNGAIDITSILIFLNAATDAPHFLLELIQGSLTSIVVLLDLLPRKDLSLHPDYLQKYYENTRIDEQRAKIEELPQARPYRSPSLFVRSAFSLTVVMVTID
;
A
#
# COMPACT_ATOMS: atom_id res chain seq x y z
N MET A 1 21.30 -33.59 2.14
CA MET A 1 20.05 -33.29 1.42
C MET A 1 20.31 -32.02 0.64
N PRO A 2 20.28 -32.02 -0.70
CA PRO A 2 20.52 -30.81 -1.47
C PRO A 2 19.37 -29.83 -1.16
N ASP A 3 19.76 -28.61 -0.87
CA ASP A 3 18.90 -27.46 -0.67
C ASP A 3 18.04 -27.31 -1.93
N ALA A 4 16.80 -27.77 -1.87
CA ALA A 4 15.88 -27.66 -2.99
C ALA A 4 15.60 -26.17 -3.15
N ALA A 5 16.28 -25.53 -4.11
CA ALA A 5 16.12 -24.12 -4.42
C ALA A 5 14.62 -23.79 -4.48
N VAL A 6 14.15 -23.12 -3.43
CA VAL A 6 12.73 -22.88 -3.21
C VAL A 6 12.30 -21.75 -4.12
N ALA A 7 11.26 -21.98 -4.92
CA ALA A 7 10.81 -21.00 -5.91
C ALA A 7 10.47 -19.65 -5.24
N PRO A 8 10.90 -18.53 -5.86
CA PRO A 8 10.48 -17.20 -5.45
C PRO A 8 8.97 -17.03 -5.64
N ALA A 9 8.40 -16.00 -5.01
CA ALA A 9 7.02 -15.64 -5.28
C ALA A 9 6.86 -15.32 -6.78
N PRO A 10 5.72 -15.68 -7.40
CA PRO A 10 5.53 -15.45 -8.84
C PRO A 10 5.64 -13.96 -9.18
N GLU A 11 6.27 -13.63 -10.30
CA GLU A 11 6.22 -12.27 -10.82
C GLU A 11 4.82 -11.97 -11.34
N MET A 12 4.26 -10.87 -10.87
CA MET A 12 2.89 -10.45 -11.18
C MET A 12 2.90 -8.96 -11.55
N PRO A 13 2.12 -8.50 -12.54
CA PRO A 13 2.16 -7.11 -13.00
C PRO A 13 1.97 -6.06 -11.89
N GLN A 14 1.09 -6.33 -10.92
CA GLN A 14 0.87 -5.44 -9.78
C GLN A 14 2.10 -5.30 -8.86
N ARG A 15 2.93 -6.35 -8.75
CA ARG A 15 4.17 -6.29 -7.98
C ARG A 15 5.20 -5.40 -8.66
N GLU A 16 5.24 -5.39 -9.99
CA GLU A 16 6.09 -4.51 -10.76
C GLU A 16 5.67 -3.04 -10.56
N VAL A 17 4.37 -2.75 -10.65
CA VAL A 17 3.83 -1.41 -10.37
C VAL A 17 4.20 -0.93 -8.97
N ALA A 18 3.98 -1.77 -7.95
CA ALA A 18 4.32 -1.44 -6.57
C ALA A 18 5.83 -1.25 -6.39
N ARG A 19 6.67 -2.11 -6.98
CA ARG A 19 8.13 -1.98 -6.92
C ARG A 19 8.59 -0.67 -7.54
N ALA A 20 8.11 -0.35 -8.74
CA ALA A 20 8.43 0.89 -9.43
C ALA A 20 8.01 2.13 -8.61
N LEU A 21 6.83 2.09 -7.99
CA LEU A 21 6.38 3.17 -7.12
C LEU A 21 7.24 3.29 -5.86
N ALA A 22 7.59 2.17 -5.23
CA ALA A 22 8.45 2.16 -4.06
C ALA A 22 9.85 2.71 -4.36
N ASP A 23 10.44 2.31 -5.50
CA ASP A 23 11.74 2.81 -5.95
C ASP A 23 11.69 4.32 -6.20
N GLN A 24 10.62 4.81 -6.84
CA GLN A 24 10.41 6.25 -7.02
C GLN A 24 10.24 6.99 -5.69
N ALA A 25 9.49 6.41 -4.75
CA ALA A 25 9.29 7.00 -3.42
C ALA A 25 10.62 7.06 -2.66
N VAL A 26 11.40 5.98 -2.64
CA VAL A 26 12.74 5.93 -2.03
C VAL A 26 13.67 6.97 -2.67
N ALA A 27 13.70 7.06 -4.00
CA ALA A 27 14.54 8.04 -4.70
C ALA A 27 14.17 9.48 -4.34
N ARG A 28 12.87 9.80 -4.32
CA ARG A 28 12.37 11.16 -3.96
C ARG A 28 12.56 11.48 -2.48
N LEU A 29 12.56 10.48 -1.62
CA LEU A 29 12.62 10.63 -0.16
C LEU A 29 14.00 10.24 0.40
N ALA A 30 15.02 10.06 -0.44
CA ALA A 30 16.31 9.48 -0.03
C ALA A 30 16.97 10.20 1.15
N LEU A 31 16.93 11.54 1.19
CA LEU A 31 17.48 12.33 2.30
C LEU A 31 16.59 12.34 3.56
N ARG A 32 15.37 11.83 3.46
CA ARG A 32 14.35 11.82 4.52
C ARG A 32 14.14 10.44 5.13
N LEU A 33 14.76 9.39 4.56
CA LEU A 33 14.65 8.01 4.99
C LEU A 33 16.03 7.46 5.35
N LEU A 34 16.07 6.66 6.40
CA LEU A 34 17.20 5.81 6.71
C LEU A 34 17.16 4.54 5.83
N PRO A 35 18.29 3.83 5.67
CA PRO A 35 18.31 2.49 5.11
C PRO A 35 17.33 1.55 5.83
N SER A 36 16.97 0.47 5.17
CA SER A 36 16.12 -0.56 5.78
C SER A 36 16.78 -1.12 7.04
N ALA A 37 15.98 -1.25 8.10
CA ALA A 37 16.43 -1.81 9.38
C ALA A 37 15.87 -3.23 9.62
N VAL A 38 15.28 -3.83 8.58
CA VAL A 38 14.65 -5.15 8.67
C VAL A 38 15.74 -6.24 8.61
N PRO A 39 15.82 -7.14 9.61
CA PRO A 39 16.71 -8.30 9.56
C PRO A 39 16.38 -9.22 8.38
N ASP A 40 17.37 -9.96 7.86
CA ASP A 40 17.19 -10.81 6.67
C ASP A 40 16.07 -11.87 6.82
N ASP A 41 15.90 -12.42 8.02
CA ASP A 41 14.85 -13.40 8.37
C ASP A 41 13.44 -12.80 8.46
N VAL A 42 13.35 -11.46 8.45
CA VAL A 42 12.09 -10.70 8.38
C VAL A 42 11.91 -10.06 7.00
N ALA A 43 13.01 -9.76 6.30
CA ALA A 43 12.99 -9.18 4.96
C ALA A 43 12.32 -10.13 3.96
N GLU A 44 12.58 -11.43 4.10
CA GLU A 44 11.83 -12.50 3.46
C GLU A 44 11.48 -13.59 4.47
N PHE A 45 10.20 -13.92 4.57
CA PHE A 45 9.73 -14.92 5.51
C PHE A 45 8.75 -15.89 4.85
N ARG A 46 8.70 -17.11 5.40
CA ARG A 46 7.87 -18.21 4.89
C ARG A 46 7.23 -18.93 6.05
N ASN A 47 6.06 -19.52 5.82
CA ASN A 47 5.47 -20.37 6.84
C ASN A 47 6.01 -21.81 6.75
N GLY A 48 5.93 -22.55 7.86
CA GLY A 48 6.44 -23.93 7.93
C GLY A 48 5.71 -24.91 7.00
N ALA A 49 4.50 -24.58 6.54
CA ALA A 49 3.74 -25.39 5.59
C ALA A 49 4.18 -25.16 4.11
N GLY A 50 5.03 -24.16 3.84
CA GLY A 50 5.52 -23.85 2.49
C GLY A 50 4.46 -23.32 1.52
N ASN A 51 3.29 -22.91 2.02
CA ASN A 51 2.20 -22.38 1.20
C ASN A 51 2.04 -20.86 1.30
N ALA A 52 2.84 -20.19 2.13
CA ALA A 52 2.90 -18.73 2.21
C ALA A 52 4.34 -18.21 2.20
N VAL A 53 4.57 -17.13 1.45
CA VAL A 53 5.82 -16.37 1.43
C VAL A 53 5.48 -14.88 1.50
N GLY A 54 6.24 -14.13 2.28
CA GLY A 54 6.10 -12.69 2.36
C GLY A 54 7.45 -12.00 2.35
N SER A 55 7.42 -10.71 2.06
CA SER A 55 8.57 -9.83 2.18
C SER A 55 8.19 -8.52 2.85
N LEU A 56 9.16 -7.90 3.51
CA LEU A 56 8.97 -6.65 4.24
C LEU A 56 10.21 -5.76 4.12
N ASP A 57 10.04 -4.53 3.69
CA ASP A 57 11.04 -3.47 3.76
C ASP A 57 10.50 -2.33 4.62
N VAL A 58 11.25 -1.93 5.64
CA VAL A 58 10.86 -0.83 6.54
C VAL A 58 12.00 0.15 6.67
N ARG A 59 11.73 1.38 6.23
CA ARG A 59 12.67 2.50 6.25
C ARG A 59 12.13 3.57 7.19
N ARG A 60 12.86 3.84 8.26
CA ARG A 60 12.48 4.89 9.23
C ARG A 60 12.79 6.27 8.67
N GLY A 61 12.10 7.30 9.16
CA GLY A 61 12.48 8.68 8.90
C GLY A 61 13.89 9.00 9.42
N ALA A 62 14.66 9.74 8.63
CA ALA A 62 15.93 10.32 9.07
C ALA A 62 15.70 11.39 10.15
N PRO A 63 16.72 11.74 10.97
CA PRO A 63 16.60 12.83 11.93
C PRO A 63 16.10 14.13 11.27
N GLY A 64 15.07 14.75 11.86
CA GLY A 64 14.42 15.94 11.32
C GLY A 64 13.40 15.69 10.19
N SER A 65 13.20 14.44 9.78
CA SER A 65 12.14 14.06 8.83
C SER A 65 10.76 14.10 9.49
N SER A 66 9.73 14.48 8.73
CA SER A 66 8.33 14.33 9.13
C SER A 66 7.77 12.93 8.87
N ILE A 67 8.55 12.06 8.22
CA ILE A 67 8.22 10.65 8.02
C ILE A 67 8.52 9.90 9.32
N ASP A 68 7.59 9.06 9.75
CA ASP A 68 7.84 8.09 10.81
C ASP A 68 8.50 6.84 10.21
N PHE A 69 7.81 6.21 9.27
CA PHE A 69 8.35 5.12 8.46
C PHE A 69 7.68 5.02 7.09
N MET A 70 8.40 4.44 6.15
CA MET A 70 7.89 3.86 4.92
C MET A 70 7.96 2.33 5.06
N LEU A 71 6.87 1.66 4.71
CA LEU A 71 6.75 0.21 4.70
C LEU A 71 6.36 -0.23 3.30
N GLN A 72 7.12 -1.18 2.75
CA GLN A 72 6.73 -1.95 1.57
C GLN A 72 6.57 -3.41 2.01
N SER A 73 5.46 -4.02 1.66
CA SER A 73 5.23 -5.44 1.95
C SER A 73 4.68 -6.17 0.75
N SER A 74 4.96 -7.47 0.70
CA SER A 74 4.26 -8.39 -0.18
C SER A 74 3.93 -9.68 0.56
N LEU A 75 2.82 -10.30 0.19
CA LEU A 75 2.40 -11.59 0.70
C LEU A 75 1.82 -12.40 -0.46
N HIS A 76 2.31 -13.61 -0.65
CA HIS A 76 1.71 -14.64 -1.49
C HIS A 76 1.28 -15.79 -0.58
N CYS A 77 0.01 -16.19 -0.70
CA CYS A 77 -0.53 -17.30 0.06
C CYS A 77 -1.39 -18.20 -0.82
N LYS A 78 -1.06 -19.49 -0.89
CA LYS A 78 -1.90 -20.50 -1.54
C LYS A 78 -3.05 -20.87 -0.62
N VAL A 79 -4.26 -20.71 -1.11
CA VAL A 79 -5.51 -21.07 -0.45
C VAL A 79 -6.17 -22.25 -1.19
N PRO A 80 -7.13 -22.98 -0.60
CA PRO A 80 -7.68 -24.19 -1.23
C PRO A 80 -8.19 -24.01 -2.68
N ASN A 81 -8.65 -22.80 -3.02
CA ASN A 81 -9.24 -22.50 -4.33
C ASN A 81 -8.39 -21.55 -5.20
N GLY A 82 -7.11 -21.34 -4.88
CA GLY A 82 -6.24 -20.45 -5.64
C GLY A 82 -5.10 -19.85 -4.83
N ALA A 83 -4.79 -18.58 -5.08
CA ALA A 83 -3.81 -17.82 -4.33
C ALA A 83 -4.33 -16.42 -4.02
N ILE A 84 -3.81 -15.86 -2.93
CA ILE A 84 -4.00 -14.47 -2.55
C ILE A 84 -2.64 -13.81 -2.60
N ASP A 85 -2.55 -12.74 -3.38
CA ASP A 85 -1.37 -11.90 -3.51
C ASP A 85 -1.71 -10.49 -3.04
N ILE A 86 -1.01 -10.02 -2.01
CA ILE A 86 -1.15 -8.67 -1.47
C ILE A 86 0.18 -7.96 -1.65
N THR A 87 0.16 -6.73 -2.13
CA THR A 87 1.33 -5.84 -2.15
C THR A 87 0.92 -4.48 -1.64
N SER A 88 1.63 -3.97 -0.64
CA SER A 88 1.28 -2.71 0.04
C SER A 88 2.48 -1.78 0.11
N ILE A 89 2.21 -0.48 -0.02
CA ILE A 89 3.16 0.60 0.26
C ILE A 89 2.47 1.58 1.19
N LEU A 90 3.07 1.81 2.35
CA LEU A 90 2.57 2.71 3.37
C LEU A 90 3.65 3.74 3.70
N ILE A 91 3.27 5.00 3.83
CA ILE A 91 4.16 6.04 4.37
C ILE A 91 3.42 6.75 5.49
N PHE A 92 3.86 6.47 6.72
CA PHE A 92 3.32 7.06 7.93
C PHE A 92 4.16 8.28 8.31
N LEU A 93 3.48 9.32 8.77
CA LEU A 93 4.07 10.60 9.14
C LEU A 93 3.98 10.80 10.65
N ASN A 94 5.01 11.39 11.24
CA ASN A 94 5.07 11.62 12.68
C ASN A 94 4.32 12.90 13.10
N ALA A 95 4.33 13.20 14.40
CA ALA A 95 3.60 14.34 14.98
C ALA A 95 4.15 15.72 14.59
N ALA A 96 5.30 15.83 13.91
CA ALA A 96 5.86 17.11 13.47
C ALA A 96 5.07 17.75 12.31
N THR A 97 4.13 17.02 11.71
CA THR A 97 3.21 17.51 10.68
C THR A 97 1.83 16.93 10.91
N ASP A 98 0.79 17.58 10.39
CA ASP A 98 -0.56 17.03 10.33
C ASP A 98 -0.90 16.41 8.96
N ALA A 99 -0.01 16.49 7.97
CA ALA A 99 -0.27 16.00 6.62
C ALA A 99 -0.73 14.52 6.58
N PRO A 100 -1.61 14.14 5.64
CA PRO A 100 -2.12 12.77 5.51
C PRO A 100 -1.01 11.71 5.36
N HIS A 101 -1.30 10.47 5.76
CA HIS A 101 -0.46 9.33 5.41
C HIS A 101 -0.66 8.92 3.95
N PHE A 102 0.26 8.16 3.38
CA PHE A 102 0.09 7.54 2.06
C PHE A 102 -0.17 6.05 2.21
N LEU A 103 -1.15 5.53 1.46
CA LEU A 103 -1.43 4.11 1.36
C LEU A 103 -1.70 3.71 -0.09
N LEU A 104 -1.03 2.65 -0.54
CA LEU A 104 -1.39 1.85 -1.68
C LEU A 104 -1.46 0.38 -1.24
N GLU A 105 -2.56 -0.29 -1.53
CA GLU A 105 -2.66 -1.75 -1.47
C GLU A 105 -3.24 -2.32 -2.75
N LEU A 106 -2.60 -3.39 -3.23
CA LEU A 106 -2.96 -4.14 -4.42
C LEU A 106 -3.23 -5.58 -3.98
N ILE A 107 -4.50 -5.99 -4.02
CA ILE A 107 -4.97 -7.29 -3.52
C ILE A 107 -5.54 -8.08 -4.68
N GLN A 108 -4.84 -9.13 -5.09
CA GLN A 108 -5.27 -10.04 -6.13
C GLN A 108 -5.67 -11.38 -5.52
N GLY A 109 -6.97 -11.68 -5.54
CA GLY A 109 -7.53 -12.96 -5.06
C GLY A 109 -7.99 -13.89 -6.18
N SER A 110 -7.96 -13.44 -7.44
CA SER A 110 -8.30 -14.23 -8.61
C SER A 110 -7.37 -13.90 -9.78
N LEU A 111 -7.42 -14.69 -10.85
CA LEU A 111 -6.60 -14.48 -12.04
C LEU A 111 -7.04 -13.28 -12.89
N THR A 112 -8.26 -12.78 -12.68
CA THR A 112 -8.94 -11.82 -13.57
C THR A 112 -9.47 -10.61 -12.80
N SER A 113 -8.98 -10.36 -11.59
CA SER A 113 -9.50 -9.26 -10.80
C SER A 113 -8.53 -8.84 -9.71
N ILE A 114 -8.33 -7.54 -9.60
CA ILE A 114 -7.51 -6.93 -8.56
C ILE A 114 -8.29 -5.86 -7.82
N VAL A 115 -8.20 -5.87 -6.50
CA VAL A 115 -8.70 -4.77 -5.66
C VAL A 115 -7.56 -3.77 -5.48
N VAL A 116 -7.86 -2.51 -5.75
CA VAL A 116 -6.95 -1.37 -5.57
C VAL A 116 -7.50 -0.49 -4.46
N LEU A 117 -6.68 -0.27 -3.44
CA LEU A 117 -6.90 0.73 -2.41
C LEU A 117 -5.77 1.75 -2.52
N LEU A 118 -6.10 3.00 -2.86
CA LEU A 118 -5.11 4.08 -2.95
C LEU A 118 -5.68 5.33 -2.28
N ASP A 119 -4.95 5.86 -1.31
CA ASP A 119 -5.43 7.01 -0.53
C ASP A 119 -4.33 7.86 0.08
N LEU A 120 -4.72 9.09 0.41
CA LEU A 120 -4.07 9.93 1.40
C LEU A 120 -4.88 9.87 2.71
N LEU A 121 -4.51 8.99 3.64
CA LEU A 121 -5.30 8.73 4.85
C LEU A 121 -5.32 9.96 5.78
N PRO A 122 -6.51 10.47 6.15
CA PRO A 122 -6.63 11.64 7.01
C PRO A 122 -6.15 11.35 8.43
N ARG A 123 -5.52 12.34 9.05
CA ARG A 123 -5.05 12.26 10.46
C ARG A 123 -5.83 13.16 11.41
N LYS A 124 -6.83 13.84 10.88
CA LYS A 124 -7.80 14.67 11.61
C LYS A 124 -9.20 14.23 11.22
N ASP A 125 -10.14 14.41 12.13
CA ASP A 125 -11.56 14.24 11.83
C ASP A 125 -11.99 15.28 10.78
N LEU A 126 -12.37 14.81 9.59
CA LEU A 126 -12.71 15.67 8.45
C LEU A 126 -13.99 16.50 8.70
N SER A 127 -14.89 16.03 9.57
CA SER A 127 -16.11 16.77 9.91
C SER A 127 -15.84 17.90 10.90
N LEU A 128 -14.85 17.73 11.79
CA LEU A 128 -14.45 18.75 12.77
C LEU A 128 -13.38 19.71 12.24
N HIS A 129 -12.70 19.37 11.14
CA HIS A 129 -11.59 20.13 10.58
C HIS A 129 -11.78 20.42 9.07
N PRO A 130 -12.72 21.29 8.70
CA PRO A 130 -12.98 21.65 7.29
C PRO A 130 -11.78 22.32 6.62
N ASP A 131 -10.94 23.04 7.38
CA ASP A 131 -9.68 23.63 6.90
C ASP A 131 -8.68 22.56 6.46
N TYR A 132 -8.64 21.43 7.16
CA TYR A 132 -7.81 20.28 6.80
C TYR A 132 -8.29 19.61 5.51
N LEU A 133 -9.61 19.40 5.41
CA LEU A 133 -10.26 18.85 4.21
C LEU A 133 -9.93 19.71 2.98
N GLN A 134 -10.13 21.02 3.10
CA GLN A 134 -9.86 21.96 2.03
C GLN A 134 -8.38 21.95 1.62
N LYS A 135 -7.47 21.99 2.59
CA LYS A 135 -6.03 22.06 2.34
C LYS A 135 -5.50 20.83 1.59
N TYR A 136 -5.85 19.63 2.04
CA TYR A 136 -5.19 18.40 1.57
C TYR A 136 -5.97 17.65 0.49
N TYR A 137 -7.28 17.87 0.34
CA TYR A 137 -8.13 17.11 -0.58
C TYR A 137 -8.79 17.98 -1.65
N GLU A 138 -9.38 19.11 -1.27
CA GLU A 138 -10.09 19.98 -2.24
C GLU A 138 -9.09 20.77 -3.09
N ASN A 139 -8.15 21.48 -2.47
CA ASN A 139 -7.17 22.31 -3.17
C ASN A 139 -6.19 21.50 -4.02
N THR A 140 -5.94 20.24 -3.65
CA THR A 140 -5.06 19.32 -4.38
C THR A 140 -5.76 18.69 -5.59
N ARG A 141 -7.10 18.76 -5.66
CA ARG A 141 -7.93 18.14 -6.70
C ARG A 141 -7.67 16.65 -6.85
N ILE A 142 -7.32 15.97 -5.76
CA ILE A 142 -6.98 14.55 -5.79
C ILE A 142 -8.17 13.68 -6.20
N ASP A 143 -9.40 14.14 -5.96
CA ASP A 143 -10.63 13.47 -6.40
C ASP A 143 -10.75 13.33 -7.92
N GLU A 144 -10.13 14.24 -8.69
CA GLU A 144 -10.08 14.13 -10.16
C GLU A 144 -9.31 12.87 -10.61
N GLN A 145 -8.35 12.39 -9.81
CA GLN A 145 -7.63 11.16 -10.13
C GLN A 145 -8.49 9.92 -9.84
N ARG A 146 -9.29 9.96 -8.77
CA ARG A 146 -10.29 8.92 -8.49
C ARG A 146 -11.30 8.80 -9.62
N ALA A 147 -11.85 9.93 -10.07
CA ALA A 147 -12.80 9.96 -11.18
C ALA A 147 -12.24 9.31 -12.46
N LYS A 148 -11.00 9.61 -12.84
CA LYS A 148 -10.35 9.01 -14.02
C LYS A 148 -10.21 7.49 -13.92
N ILE A 149 -9.96 6.95 -12.74
CA ILE A 149 -9.86 5.50 -12.53
C ILE A 149 -11.24 4.86 -12.59
N GLU A 150 -12.26 5.51 -12.03
CA GLU A 150 -13.65 5.03 -12.06
C GLU A 150 -14.28 5.07 -13.46
N GLU A 151 -13.79 5.94 -14.36
CA GLU A 151 -14.21 5.99 -15.77
C GLU A 151 -13.67 4.82 -16.61
N LEU A 152 -12.70 4.05 -16.11
CA LEU A 152 -12.18 2.89 -16.83
C LEU A 152 -13.26 1.81 -16.97
N PRO A 153 -13.50 1.25 -18.18
CA PRO A 153 -14.52 0.21 -18.38
C PRO A 153 -14.35 -1.04 -17.50
N GLN A 154 -13.12 -1.32 -17.08
CA GLN A 154 -12.76 -2.46 -16.25
C GLN A 154 -12.93 -2.17 -14.75
N ALA A 155 -13.06 -0.90 -14.35
CA ALA A 155 -13.12 -0.51 -12.95
C ALA A 155 -14.56 -0.57 -12.42
N ARG A 156 -14.70 -1.11 -11.20
CA ARG A 156 -15.95 -1.16 -10.45
C ARG A 156 -15.70 -0.72 -9.01
N PRO A 157 -16.65 -0.05 -8.34
CA PRO A 157 -16.48 0.29 -6.93
C PRO A 157 -16.27 -0.95 -6.06
N TYR A 158 -15.20 -0.94 -5.26
CA TYR A 158 -14.96 -1.95 -4.24
C TYR A 158 -15.47 -1.46 -2.88
N ARG A 159 -16.36 -2.23 -2.26
CA ARG A 159 -16.87 -1.93 -0.91
C ARG A 159 -16.24 -2.88 0.10
N SER A 160 -15.29 -2.37 0.88
CA SER A 160 -14.66 -3.17 1.93
C SER A 160 -15.71 -3.71 2.92
N PRO A 161 -15.65 -5.01 3.29
CA PRO A 161 -16.53 -5.58 4.31
C PRO A 161 -16.29 -4.94 5.69
N SER A 162 -15.07 -4.47 5.96
CA SER A 162 -14.74 -3.79 7.21
C SER A 162 -15.28 -2.36 7.23
N LEU A 163 -16.12 -2.05 8.20
CA LEU A 163 -16.57 -0.67 8.45
C LEU A 163 -15.42 0.24 8.85
N PHE A 164 -14.45 -0.29 9.61
CA PHE A 164 -13.27 0.46 10.02
C PHE A 164 -12.45 0.92 8.82
N VAL A 165 -12.22 0.02 7.85
CA VAL A 165 -11.54 0.39 6.60
C VAL A 165 -12.32 1.50 5.90
N ARG A 166 -13.64 1.38 5.78
CA ARG A 166 -14.45 2.43 5.14
C ARG A 166 -14.40 3.78 5.86
N SER A 167 -14.28 3.79 7.19
CA SER A 167 -14.22 5.04 7.98
C SER A 167 -12.83 5.65 8.09
N ALA A 168 -11.77 4.84 7.95
CA ALA A 168 -10.39 5.30 8.10
C ALA A 168 -9.85 6.02 6.86
N PHE A 169 -10.44 5.75 5.70
CA PHE A 169 -10.05 6.31 4.42
C PHE A 169 -10.69 7.68 4.19
N SER A 170 -10.05 8.50 3.35
CA SER A 170 -10.53 9.81 2.95
C SER A 170 -11.78 9.73 2.06
N LEU A 171 -12.43 10.87 1.87
CA LEU A 171 -13.55 11.00 0.92
C LEU A 171 -13.12 10.86 -0.55
N THR A 172 -11.80 10.91 -0.82
CA THR A 172 -11.21 10.87 -2.17
C THR A 172 -10.51 9.55 -2.47
N VAL A 173 -10.70 8.55 -1.61
CA VAL A 173 -10.07 7.23 -1.77
C VAL A 173 -10.44 6.58 -3.10
N VAL A 174 -9.45 5.99 -3.76
CA VAL A 174 -9.69 5.01 -4.82
C VAL A 174 -9.88 3.63 -4.17
N MET A 175 -11.14 3.18 -4.09
CA MET A 175 -11.48 1.80 -3.69
C MET A 175 -12.20 1.13 -4.86
N VAL A 176 -11.45 0.45 -5.71
CA VAL A 176 -12.00 -0.19 -6.91
C VAL A 176 -11.54 -1.64 -7.04
N THR A 177 -12.36 -2.42 -7.74
CA THR A 177 -11.99 -3.68 -8.35
C THR A 177 -11.75 -3.42 -9.83
N ILE A 178 -10.66 -3.94 -10.39
CA ILE A 178 -10.34 -3.86 -11.82
C ILE A 178 -10.31 -5.29 -12.39
N ASP A 179 -11.11 -5.54 -13.43
CA ASP A 179 -11.20 -6.81 -14.17
C ASP A 179 -10.03 -7.00 -15.16
#